data_AF-A0A7C3TP32-F1
#
_entry.id   AF-A0A7C3TP32-F1
#
_cell.length_a   1.000
_cell.length_b   1.000
_cell.length_c   1.000
_cell.angle_alpha   90.00
_cell.angle_beta   90.00
_cell.angle_gamma   90.00
#
_symmetry.space_group_name_H-M   'P 1'
#
loop_
_entity.id
_entity.type
_entity.pdbx_description
1 polymer ?
#
loop_
_entity_poly.entity_id
_entity_poly.type
_entity_poly.pdbx_seq_one_letter_code
_entity_poly.pdbx_strand_id
1 'polypeptide(L)'
;MKKNTIIGIIVVIILIILGILVIKHAENRDNLAPKAKQYSIIVKTFIPSKENVTLTLPYLALIQSDNDVMISSRIAARIEYLKTSGTTVSKGEIIA
;
A
#
# COMPACT_ATOMS: atom_id res chain seq x y z
N MET A 1 -40.72 -36.07 -67.73
CA MET A 1 -40.21 -34.67 -67.75
C MET A 1 -39.18 -34.54 -68.87
N LYS A 2 -39.24 -33.46 -69.66
CA LYS A 2 -38.28 -33.22 -70.74
C LYS A 2 -36.86 -33.07 -70.15
N LYS A 3 -35.85 -33.69 -70.78
CA LYS A 3 -34.45 -33.75 -70.30
C LYS A 3 -33.88 -32.36 -69.96
N ASN A 4 -34.30 -31.33 -70.69
CA ASN A 4 -33.87 -29.94 -70.51
C ASN A 4 -34.41 -29.30 -69.20
N THR A 5 -35.60 -29.72 -68.74
CA THR A 5 -36.18 -29.25 -67.48
C THR A 5 -35.47 -29.84 -66.27
N ILE A 6 -35.00 -31.09 -66.39
CA ILE A 6 -34.20 -31.76 -65.34
C ILE A 6 -32.83 -31.09 -65.19
N ILE A 7 -32.19 -30.74 -66.30
CA ILE A 7 -30.90 -30.02 -66.30
C ILE A 7 -31.04 -28.63 -65.66
N GLY A 8 -32.11 -27.89 -65.96
CA GLY A 8 -32.37 -26.59 -65.33
C GLY A 8 -32.54 -26.69 -63.82
N ILE A 9 -33.27 -27.69 -63.33
CA ILE A 9 -33.48 -27.91 -61.88
C ILE A 9 -32.15 -28.26 -61.19
N ILE A 10 -31.32 -29.11 -61.81
CA ILE A 10 -30.01 -29.50 -61.26
C ILE A 10 -29.09 -28.28 -61.12
N VAL A 11 -29.06 -27.40 -62.13
CA VAL A 11 -28.21 -26.18 -62.09
C VAL A 11 -28.63 -25.24 -60.96
N VAL A 12 -29.94 -25.07 -60.74
CA VAL A 12 -30.46 -24.24 -59.64
C VAL A 12 -30.10 -24.84 -58.27
N ILE A 13 -30.23 -26.17 -58.12
CA ILE A 13 -29.85 -26.86 -56.88
C ILE A 13 -28.35 -26.68 -56.59
N ILE A 14 -27.50 -26.81 -57.61
CA ILE A 14 -26.04 -26.61 -57.48
C ILE A 14 -25.71 -25.18 -57.04
N LEU A 15 -26.37 -24.16 -57.62
CA LEU A 15 -26.18 -22.77 -57.24
C LEU A 15 -26.54 -22.49 -55.77
N ILE A 16 -27.63 -23.09 -55.28
CA ILE A 16 -28.07 -22.94 -53.89
C ILE A 16 -27.04 -23.57 -52.94
N ILE A 17 -26.55 -24.77 -53.25
CA ILE A 17 -25.55 -25.47 -52.44
C ILE A 17 -24.24 -24.67 -52.38
N LEU A 18 -23.78 -24.14 -53.53
CA LEU A 18 -22.59 -23.31 -53.59
C LEU A 18 -22.74 -22.02 -52.78
N GLY A 19 -23.91 -21.37 -52.84
CA GLY A 19 -24.19 -20.16 -52.06
C GLY A 19 -24.10 -20.41 -50.54
N ILE A 20 -24.69 -21.50 -50.06
CA ILE A 20 -24.64 -21.86 -48.62
C ILE A 20 -23.21 -22.15 -48.17
N LEU A 21 -22.42 -22.84 -49.00
CA LEU A 21 -21.04 -23.22 -48.66
C LEU A 21 -20.15 -21.97 -48.54
N VAL A 22 -20.31 -20.99 -49.44
CA VAL A 22 -19.56 -19.73 -49.41
C VAL A 22 -19.87 -18.93 -48.15
N ILE A 23 -21.15 -18.81 -47.77
CA ILE A 23 -21.57 -18.09 -46.56
C ILE A 23 -21.01 -18.75 -45.31
N LYS A 24 -21.13 -20.08 -45.21
CA LYS A 24 -20.59 -20.85 -44.07
C LYS A 24 -19.06 -20.77 -43.99
N HIS A 25 -18.38 -20.71 -45.13
CA HIS A 25 -16.93 -20.54 -45.18
C HIS A 25 -16.52 -19.14 -44.70
N ALA A 26 -17.26 -18.10 -45.07
CA ALA A 26 -17.02 -16.73 -44.59
C ALA A 26 -17.22 -16.62 -43.07
N GLU A 27 -18.32 -17.18 -42.55
CA GLU A 27 -18.61 -17.20 -41.11
C GLU A 27 -17.53 -17.94 -40.30
N ASN A 28 -17.04 -19.07 -40.82
CA ASN A 28 -15.92 -19.79 -40.21
C ASN A 28 -14.63 -18.95 -40.20
N ARG A 29 -14.37 -18.17 -41.24
CA ARG A 29 -13.18 -17.30 -41.29
C ARG A 29 -13.26 -16.16 -40.29
N ASP A 30 -14.45 -15.60 -40.08
CA ASP A 30 -14.67 -14.54 -39.10
C ASP A 30 -14.64 -15.08 -37.66
N ASN A 31 -15.12 -16.31 -37.43
CA ASN A 31 -14.98 -17.00 -36.14
C ASN A 31 -13.54 -17.39 -35.81
N LEU A 32 -12.72 -17.66 -36.84
CA LEU A 32 -11.28 -17.91 -36.71
C LEU A 32 -10.48 -16.60 -36.57
N ALA A 33 -11.11 -15.44 -36.76
CA ALA A 33 -10.42 -14.18 -36.54
C ALA A 33 -10.06 -14.04 -35.05
N PRO A 34 -8.80 -13.67 -34.73
CA PRO A 34 -8.39 -13.54 -33.35
C PRO A 34 -9.16 -12.40 -32.68
N LYS A 35 -9.82 -12.71 -31.56
CA LYS A 35 -10.51 -11.71 -30.75
C LYS A 35 -9.53 -10.63 -30.30
N ALA A 36 -9.99 -9.37 -30.27
CA ALA A 36 -9.18 -8.24 -29.83
C ALA A 36 -8.61 -8.48 -28.43
N LYS A 37 -7.31 -8.22 -28.27
CA LYS A 37 -6.61 -8.38 -26.99
C LYS A 37 -7.16 -7.37 -25.99
N GLN A 38 -7.73 -7.85 -24.89
CA GLN A 38 -8.13 -7.00 -23.79
C GLN A 38 -6.91 -6.68 -22.93
N TYR A 39 -6.57 -5.40 -22.81
CA TYR A 39 -5.54 -4.91 -21.91
C TYR A 39 -6.21 -4.46 -20.61
N SER A 40 -6.03 -5.23 -19.54
CA SER A 40 -6.53 -4.83 -18.22
C SER A 40 -5.64 -3.73 -17.65
N ILE A 41 -6.25 -2.60 -17.28
CA ILE A 41 -5.57 -1.55 -16.53
C ILE A 41 -5.47 -2.04 -15.08
N ILE A 42 -4.25 -2.39 -14.64
CA ILE A 42 -4.01 -2.86 -13.28
C ILE A 42 -3.97 -1.64 -12.35
N VAL A 43 -5.03 -1.47 -11.56
CA VAL A 43 -5.08 -0.48 -10.48
C VAL A 43 -4.89 -1.18 -9.14
N LYS A 44 -4.02 -0.64 -8.30
CA LYS A 44 -3.88 -1.11 -6.91
C LYS A 44 -5.05 -0.55 -6.11
N THR A 45 -5.91 -1.43 -5.63
CA THR A 45 -7.00 -1.09 -4.71
C THR A 45 -6.66 -1.60 -3.31
N PHE A 46 -7.24 -0.97 -2.29
CA PHE A 46 -7.20 -1.45 -0.92
C PHE A 46 -8.59 -1.34 -0.31
N ILE A 47 -8.89 -2.20 0.67
CA ILE A 47 -10.16 -2.18 1.41
C ILE A 47 -9.89 -1.46 2.72
N PRO A 48 -10.56 -0.32 3.00
CA PRO A 48 -10.36 0.40 4.25
C PRO A 48 -10.89 -0.43 5.43
N SER A 49 -10.06 -0.58 6.46
CA SER A 49 -10.42 -1.22 7.73
C SER A 49 -10.41 -0.18 8.85
N LYS A 50 -11.32 -0.32 9.82
CA LYS A 50 -11.32 0.50 11.03
C LYS A 50 -10.49 -0.21 12.08
N GLU A 51 -9.39 0.41 12.47
CA GLU A 51 -8.50 -0.08 13.52
C GLU A 51 -8.38 0.96 14.62
N ASN A 52 -8.36 0.50 15.87
CA ASN A 52 -8.09 1.37 17.00
C ASN A 52 -6.58 1.58 17.09
N VAL A 53 -6.14 2.83 16.89
CA VAL A 53 -4.72 3.21 16.97
C VAL A 53 -4.50 4.15 18.14
N THR A 54 -3.46 3.87 18.93
CA THR A 54 -3.02 4.77 20.01
C THR A 54 -2.11 5.84 19.41
N LEU A 55 -2.55 7.10 19.48
CA LEU A 55 -1.74 8.24 19.07
C LEU A 55 -0.70 8.53 20.15
N THR A 56 0.57 8.28 19.86
CA THR A 56 1.69 8.67 20.73
C THR A 56 2.28 9.99 20.22
N LEU A 57 2.44 10.95 21.13
CA LEU A 57 3.11 12.21 20.86
C LEU A 57 4.46 12.20 21.57
N PRO A 58 5.59 12.36 20.86
CA PRO A 58 6.86 12.57 21.52
C PRO A 58 6.84 13.94 22.21
N TYR A 59 7.27 13.98 23.46
CA TYR A 59 7.43 15.23 24.19
C TYR A 59 8.83 15.31 24.79
N LEU A 60 9.34 16.53 24.89
CA LEU A 60 10.57 16.83 25.63
C LEU A 60 10.16 17.29 27.03
N ALA A 61 10.83 16.75 28.04
CA ALA A 61 10.63 17.12 29.43
C ALA A 61 11.96 17.46 30.09
N LEU A 62 11.94 18.47 30.95
CA LEU A 62 13.04 18.79 31.85
C LEU A 62 12.82 18.01 33.14
N ILE A 63 13.80 17.18 33.51
CA ILE A 63 13.79 16.44 34.78
C ILE A 63 14.41 17.35 35.83
N GLN A 64 13.66 17.64 36.89
CA GLN A 64 14.14 18.36 38.06
C GLN A 64 14.11 17.44 39.27
N SER A 65 15.08 17.60 40.17
CA SER A 65 15.15 16.86 41.41
C SER A 65 14.45 17.65 42.51
N ASP A 66 13.46 17.04 43.16
CA ASP A 66 12.77 17.64 44.31
C ASP A 66 13.69 17.78 45.54
N ASN A 67 14.82 17.07 45.56
CA ASN A 67 15.78 17.06 46.65
C ASN A 67 17.01 17.94 46.38
N ASP A 68 16.97 18.81 45.36
CA ASP A 68 18.06 19.76 45.12
C ASP A 68 18.03 20.91 46.13
N VAL A 69 19.19 21.19 46.75
CA VAL A 69 19.31 22.21 47.79
C VAL A 69 20.56 23.05 47.60
N MET A 70 20.38 24.37 47.57
CA MET A 70 21.48 25.32 47.55
C MET A 70 21.90 25.67 48.98
N ILE A 71 23.09 25.21 49.38
CA ILE A 71 23.66 25.47 50.71
C ILE A 71 24.50 26.74 50.65
N SER A 72 24.28 27.66 51.59
CA SER A 72 25.04 28.90 51.73
C SER A 72 25.53 29.10 53.16
N SER A 73 26.65 29.82 53.32
CA SER A 73 27.15 30.18 54.64
C SER A 73 26.28 31.29 55.25
N ARG A 74 25.95 31.14 56.53
CA ARG A 74 25.26 32.19 57.30
C ARG A 74 26.17 33.37 57.67
N ILE A 75 27.49 33.15 57.69
CA ILE A 75 28.48 34.12 58.16
C ILE A 75 29.61 34.18 57.13
N ALA A 76 30.07 35.39 56.80
CA ALA A 76 31.25 35.57 55.97
C ALA A 76 32.51 35.22 56.78
N ALA A 77 33.23 34.18 56.37
CA ALA A 77 34.46 33.72 56.99
C ALA A 77 35.41 33.15 55.93
N ARG A 78 36.67 32.93 56.31
CA ARG A 78 37.67 32.26 55.46
C ARG A 78 37.38 30.75 55.43
N ILE A 79 37.40 30.15 54.23
CA ILE A 79 37.22 28.71 54.04
C ILE A 79 38.57 28.02 54.24
N GLU A 80 38.63 27.07 55.18
CA GLU A 80 39.82 26.24 55.43
C GLU A 80 39.72 24.85 54.79
N TYR A 81 38.50 24.35 54.63
CA TYR A 81 38.20 23.04 54.07
C TYR A 81 37.01 23.14 53.11
N LEU A 82 37.02 22.34 52.04
CA LEU A 82 35.89 22.19 51.15
C LEU A 82 35.87 20.76 50.61
N LYS A 83 34.72 20.10 50.72
CA LYS A 83 34.53 18.78 50.16
C LYS A 83 34.46 18.84 48.62
N THR A 84 35.02 17.85 47.94
CA THR A 84 35.12 17.84 46.48
C THR A 84 33.75 17.67 45.80
N SER A 85 33.58 18.29 44.64
CA SER A 85 32.35 18.17 43.85
C SER A 85 32.12 16.72 43.39
N GLY A 86 30.86 16.28 43.40
CA GLY A 86 30.47 14.93 43.00
C GLY A 86 30.63 13.86 44.08
N THR A 87 31.09 14.23 45.29
CA THR A 87 31.10 13.28 46.41
C THR A 87 29.70 13.06 46.96
N THR A 88 29.37 11.81 47.27
CA THR A 88 28.18 11.49 48.06
C THR A 88 28.37 11.96 49.51
N VAL A 89 27.33 12.57 50.07
CA VAL A 89 27.31 13.07 51.44
C VAL A 89 26.09 12.54 52.19
N SER A 90 26.22 12.41 53.50
CA SER A 90 25.11 12.04 54.38
C SER A 90 24.53 13.27 55.08
N LYS A 91 23.26 13.20 55.49
CA LYS A 91 22.62 14.28 56.24
C LYS A 91 23.39 14.57 57.54
N GLY A 92 23.80 15.82 57.72
CA GLY A 92 24.55 16.27 58.90
C GLY A 92 26.06 16.24 58.74
N GLU A 93 26.58 15.82 57.59
CA GLU A 93 28.01 15.86 57.30
C GLU A 93 28.49 17.30 57.05
N ILE A 94 29.71 17.61 57.52
CA ILE A 94 30.36 18.91 57.33
C ILE A 94 31.01 18.96 55.94
N ILE A 95 30.66 19.97 55.15
CA ILE A 95 31.10 20.09 53.75
C ILE A 95 32.01 21.29 53.48
N ALA A 96 32.00 22.32 54.34
CA ALA A 96 32.77 23.54 54.24
C ALA A 96 32.84 24.24 55.61
#